data_AF-A0A5E4IML4-F1
#
_entry.id   AF-A0A5E4IML4-F1
#
_cell.length_a   1.000
_cell.length_b   1.000
_cell.length_c   1.000
_cell.angle_alpha   90.00
_cell.angle_beta   90.00
_cell.angle_gamma   90.00
#
_symmetry.space_group_name_H-M   'P 1'
#
loop_
_entity.id
_entity.type
_entity.pdbx_description
1 polymer ?
#
loop_
_entity_poly.entity_id
_entity_poly.type
_entity_poly.pdbx_seq_one_letter_code
_entity_poly.pdbx_strand_id
1 'polypeptide(L)'
;MVRTRYSSRILCDKYFVKWLLASEQNSKISGFKKLMFIKSSSEEHKGDHNIMLDFDVKDLLEQKNMNENYLRAAFKEETYIHDSVKEVLPEETHPTDDLFCRRIFYAIWLANKTPYSCHIFTSPEQKETYAQNPHLKGLTSARIKAGTEALEIIDEFWKTYTLKKARYSYQNR
;
A
#
# COMPACT_ATOMS: atom_id res chain seq x y z
N MET A 1 8.56 -16.98 13.03
CA MET A 1 7.79 -16.43 11.88
C MET A 1 8.79 -15.93 10.85
N VAL A 2 8.62 -16.27 9.58
CA VAL A 2 9.56 -15.94 8.49
C VAL A 2 9.63 -14.42 8.31
N ARG A 3 10.84 -13.86 8.18
CA ARG A 3 11.08 -12.44 7.91
C ARG A 3 11.49 -12.23 6.46
N THR A 4 10.84 -11.29 5.78
CA THR A 4 10.98 -11.03 4.35
C THR A 4 11.31 -9.56 4.13
N ARG A 5 12.37 -9.29 3.37
CA ARG A 5 12.65 -7.94 2.85
C ARG A 5 11.89 -7.78 1.55
N TYR A 6 11.20 -6.67 1.41
CA TYR A 6 10.45 -6.31 0.22
C TYR A 6 11.10 -5.09 -0.43
N SER A 7 10.93 -4.92 -1.74
CA SER A 7 11.59 -3.86 -2.50
C SER A 7 10.91 -2.49 -2.36
N SER A 8 9.68 -2.44 -1.85
CA SER A 8 8.91 -1.21 -1.62
C SER A 8 7.86 -1.44 -0.53
N ARG A 9 7.39 -0.36 0.10
CA ARG A 9 6.17 -0.36 0.94
C ARG A 9 4.93 -0.17 0.07
N ILE A 10 3.76 -0.45 0.64
CA ILE A 10 2.48 -0.31 -0.04
C ILE A 10 1.65 0.75 0.68
N LEU A 11 1.28 1.80 -0.03
CA LEU A 11 0.16 2.68 0.33
C LEU A 11 -1.02 2.29 -0.55
N CYS A 12 -2.13 1.90 0.06
CA CYS A 12 -3.32 1.46 -0.65
C CYS A 12 -4.44 2.47 -0.44
N ASP A 13 -5.07 2.90 -1.53
CA ASP A 13 -6.25 3.76 -1.45
C ASP A 13 -7.56 2.95 -1.49
N LYS A 14 -8.67 3.63 -1.22
CA LYS A 14 -10.00 3.02 -1.26
C LYS A 14 -10.41 2.51 -2.64
N TYR A 15 -9.91 3.12 -3.72
CA TYR A 15 -10.31 2.79 -5.08
C TYR A 15 -9.74 1.44 -5.50
N PHE A 16 -8.50 1.14 -5.14
CA PHE A 16 -7.93 -0.19 -5.36
C PHE A 16 -8.74 -1.28 -4.65
N VAL A 17 -9.13 -1.06 -3.39
CA VAL A 17 -9.94 -2.03 -2.64
C VAL A 17 -11.28 -2.27 -3.34
N LYS A 18 -11.97 -1.20 -3.74
CA LYS A 18 -13.24 -1.33 -4.48
C LYS A 18 -13.06 -2.09 -5.78
N TRP A 19 -12.02 -1.77 -6.55
CA TRP A 19 -11.68 -2.46 -7.78
C TRP A 19 -11.36 -3.94 -7.56
N LEU A 20 -10.55 -4.26 -6.55
CA LEU A 20 -10.18 -5.63 -6.19
C LEU A 20 -11.40 -6.46 -5.79
N LEU A 21 -12.37 -5.85 -5.10
CA LEU A 21 -13.62 -6.50 -4.70
C LEU A 21 -14.59 -6.70 -5.87
N ALA A 22 -14.52 -5.86 -6.90
CA ALA A 22 -15.33 -5.98 -8.11
C ALA A 22 -14.75 -6.95 -9.15
N SER A 23 -13.43 -7.18 -9.11
CA SER A 23 -12.74 -8.05 -10.07
C SER A 23 -13.12 -9.54 -9.90
N GLU A 24 -13.54 -10.19 -10.99
CA GLU A 24 -13.79 -11.63 -11.04
C GLU A 24 -12.50 -12.46 -11.18
N GLN A 25 -11.43 -11.86 -11.72
CA GLN A 25 -10.17 -12.55 -12.04
C GLN A 25 -9.38 -13.01 -10.81
N ASN A 26 -9.66 -12.47 -9.63
CA ASN A 26 -9.03 -12.90 -8.38
C ASN A 26 -10.11 -13.29 -7.40
N SER A 27 -10.00 -14.49 -6.80
CA SER A 27 -10.81 -14.76 -5.61
C SER A 27 -10.48 -13.67 -4.60
N LYS A 28 -11.49 -12.87 -4.21
CA LYS A 28 -11.34 -11.71 -3.30
C LYS A 28 -10.46 -12.07 -2.10
N ILE A 29 -10.64 -13.28 -1.58
CA ILE A 29 -9.90 -13.87 -0.45
C ILE A 29 -8.39 -14.00 -0.73
N SER A 30 -7.98 -14.33 -1.95
CA SER A 30 -6.56 -14.55 -2.28
C SER A 30 -5.72 -13.27 -2.20
N GLY A 31 -6.22 -12.13 -2.69
CA GLY A 31 -5.49 -10.85 -2.66
C GLY A 31 -5.25 -10.36 -1.24
N PHE A 32 -6.31 -10.26 -0.43
CA PHE A 32 -6.19 -9.84 0.98
C PHE A 32 -5.36 -10.81 1.82
N LYS A 33 -5.45 -12.12 1.56
CA LYS A 33 -4.61 -13.10 2.24
C LYS A 33 -3.13 -12.88 1.94
N LYS A 34 -2.76 -12.64 0.67
CA LYS A 34 -1.37 -12.31 0.29
C LYS A 34 -0.91 -11.05 1.01
N LEU A 35 -1.71 -9.97 0.97
CA LEU A 35 -1.41 -8.71 1.66
C LEU A 35 -1.20 -8.89 3.17
N MET A 36 -2.05 -9.65 3.85
CA MET A 36 -1.91 -9.97 5.27
C MET A 36 -0.56 -10.65 5.59
N PHE A 37 -0.14 -11.62 4.78
CA PHE A 37 1.16 -12.28 4.96
C PHE A 37 2.33 -11.33 4.67
N ILE A 38 2.20 -10.49 3.65
CA ILE A 38 3.21 -9.46 3.33
C ILE A 38 3.38 -8.51 4.52
N LYS A 39 2.28 -7.95 5.03
CA LYS A 39 2.25 -7.07 6.21
C LYS A 39 2.92 -7.72 7.44
N SER A 40 2.56 -8.96 7.74
CA SER A 40 3.02 -9.65 8.96
C SER A 40 4.44 -10.21 8.87
N SER A 41 4.96 -10.46 7.66
CA SER A 41 6.30 -11.04 7.46
C SER A 41 7.35 -10.02 7.06
N SER A 42 7.00 -8.75 6.83
CA SER A 42 7.95 -7.68 6.55
C SER A 42 9.01 -7.58 7.64
N GLU A 43 10.28 -7.60 7.24
CA GLU A 43 11.44 -7.51 8.13
C GLU A 43 11.64 -6.10 8.67
N GLU A 44 11.45 -5.09 7.81
CA GLU A 44 11.72 -3.69 8.12
C GLU A 44 10.51 -2.97 8.72
N HIS A 45 9.29 -3.37 8.34
CA HIS A 45 8.03 -2.72 8.75
C HIS A 45 6.97 -3.75 9.14
N LYS A 46 7.30 -4.61 10.10
CA LYS A 46 6.39 -5.66 10.55
C LYS A 46 5.09 -5.06 11.09
N GLY A 47 3.97 -5.43 10.49
CA GLY A 47 2.66 -4.91 10.89
C GLY A 47 2.28 -3.59 10.22
N ASP A 48 3.22 -2.87 9.62
CA ASP A 48 2.99 -1.53 9.05
C ASP A 48 3.43 -1.44 7.57
N HIS A 49 3.77 -2.56 6.94
CA HIS A 49 4.29 -2.56 5.56
C HIS A 49 3.26 -2.11 4.52
N ASN A 50 2.01 -2.54 4.69
CA ASN A 50 0.88 -2.10 3.88
C ASN A 50 0.08 -1.10 4.71
N ILE A 51 -0.10 0.11 4.21
CA ILE A 51 -0.81 1.19 4.89
C ILE A 51 -2.03 1.59 4.08
N MET A 52 -3.08 1.99 4.78
CA MET A 52 -4.21 2.72 4.23
C MET A 52 -4.50 3.92 5.14
N LEU A 53 -4.79 5.08 4.56
CA LEU A 53 -5.10 6.27 5.35
C LEU A 53 -6.50 6.16 5.98
N ASP A 54 -6.66 6.73 7.17
CA ASP A 54 -7.87 6.62 7.98
C ASP A 54 -9.15 7.04 7.24
N PHE A 55 -9.09 8.11 6.45
CA PHE A 55 -10.24 8.57 5.65
C PHE A 55 -10.63 7.58 4.55
N ASP A 56 -9.67 6.82 4.00
CA ASP A 56 -9.95 5.76 3.02
C ASP A 56 -10.57 4.53 3.71
N VAL A 57 -10.11 4.21 4.93
CA VAL A 57 -10.69 3.16 5.76
C VAL A 57 -12.15 3.48 6.12
N LYS A 58 -12.40 4.71 6.62
CA LYS A 58 -13.75 5.16 7.00
C LYS A 58 -14.73 5.07 5.83
N ASP A 59 -14.36 5.56 4.64
CA ASP A 59 -15.19 5.49 3.44
C ASP A 59 -15.57 4.05 3.05
N LEU A 60 -14.62 3.11 3.17
CA LEU A 60 -14.87 1.70 2.85
C LEU A 60 -15.83 1.03 3.84
N LEU A 61 -15.70 1.35 5.13
CA LEU A 61 -16.54 0.79 6.19
C LEU A 61 -17.96 1.35 6.17
N GLU A 62 -18.12 2.66 5.98
CA GLU A 62 -19.42 3.33 5.87
C GLU A 62 -20.25 2.79 4.70
N GLN A 63 -19.59 2.51 3.57
CA GLN A 63 -20.24 1.95 2.39
C GLN A 63 -20.49 0.44 2.47
N LYS A 64 -20.12 -0.21 3.59
CA LYS A 64 -20.24 -1.67 3.81
C LYS A 64 -19.60 -2.51 2.70
N ASN A 65 -18.57 -1.96 2.04
CA ASN A 65 -17.88 -2.65 0.94
C ASN A 65 -17.03 -3.82 1.46
N MET A 66 -16.63 -3.80 2.74
CA MET A 66 -15.71 -4.77 3.30
C MET A 66 -15.95 -5.04 4.78
N ASN A 67 -15.66 -6.26 5.21
CA ASN A 67 -15.58 -6.59 6.64
C ASN A 67 -14.28 -5.98 7.24
N GLU A 68 -14.45 -5.22 8.32
CA GLU A 68 -13.38 -4.50 9.01
C GLU A 68 -12.19 -5.39 9.39
N ASN A 69 -12.44 -6.63 9.81
CA ASN A 69 -11.37 -7.55 10.22
C ASN A 69 -10.42 -7.88 9.07
N TYR A 70 -10.94 -8.06 7.85
CA TYR A 70 -10.08 -8.33 6.69
C TYR A 70 -9.28 -7.10 6.29
N LEU A 71 -9.87 -5.92 6.35
CA LEU A 71 -9.20 -4.67 6.03
C LEU A 71 -8.04 -4.40 7.01
N ARG A 72 -8.31 -4.50 8.31
CA ARG A 72 -7.30 -4.33 9.38
C ARG A 72 -6.25 -5.44 9.40
N ALA A 73 -6.59 -6.66 8.93
CA ALA A 73 -5.61 -7.72 8.77
C ALA A 73 -4.63 -7.44 7.61
N ALA A 74 -5.12 -6.87 6.51
CA ALA A 74 -4.33 -6.61 5.31
C ALA A 74 -3.55 -5.29 5.36
N PHE A 75 -4.08 -4.26 6.04
CA PHE A 75 -3.51 -2.91 6.10
C PHE A 75 -3.39 -2.40 7.53
N LYS A 76 -2.38 -1.58 7.78
CA LYS A 76 -2.32 -0.70 8.94
C LYS A 76 -3.13 0.56 8.61
N GLU A 77 -4.14 0.85 9.41
CA GLU A 77 -4.81 2.15 9.37
C GLU A 77 -3.88 3.19 9.98
N GLU A 78 -3.71 4.31 9.29
CA GLU A 78 -2.82 5.38 9.71
C GLU A 78 -3.49 6.74 9.49
N THR A 79 -3.42 7.59 10.50
CA THR A 79 -3.93 8.96 10.39
C THR A 79 -2.94 9.80 9.60
N TYR A 80 -3.43 10.54 8.62
CA TYR A 80 -2.59 11.53 7.95
C TYR A 80 -2.22 12.63 8.94
N ILE A 81 -0.95 12.68 9.34
CA ILE A 81 -0.41 13.74 10.19
C ILE A 81 0.41 14.67 9.31
N HIS A 82 -0.11 15.87 9.10
CA HIS A 82 0.50 16.87 8.23
C HIS A 82 1.93 17.23 8.67
N ASP A 83 2.18 17.33 9.98
CA ASP A 83 3.48 17.73 10.51
C ASP A 83 4.58 16.70 10.21
N SER A 84 4.24 15.41 10.17
CA SER A 84 5.17 14.32 9.77
C SER A 84 5.66 14.47 8.33
N VAL A 85 4.88 15.15 7.49
CA VAL A 85 5.16 15.36 6.07
C VAL A 85 5.85 16.72 5.83
N LYS A 86 5.61 17.72 6.68
CA LYS A 86 6.25 19.05 6.62
C LYS A 86 7.78 18.98 6.73
N GLU A 87 8.31 18.01 7.49
CA GLU A 87 9.76 17.80 7.59
C GLU A 87 10.42 17.48 6.24
N VAL A 88 9.63 17.02 5.25
CA VAL A 88 10.11 16.54 3.96
C VAL A 88 9.73 17.48 2.81
N LEU A 89 8.62 18.22 2.92
CA LEU A 89 8.07 19.03 1.83
C LEU A 89 7.66 20.45 2.30
N PRO A 90 8.12 21.53 1.62
CA PRO A 90 7.87 22.92 2.03
C PRO A 90 6.38 23.28 2.16
N GLU A 91 6.02 24.11 3.15
CA GLU A 91 4.63 24.52 3.44
C GLU A 91 3.89 25.13 2.23
N GLU A 92 4.62 25.77 1.33
CA GLU A 92 4.10 26.44 0.13
C GLU A 92 3.55 25.47 -0.93
N THR A 93 3.77 24.16 -0.77
CA THR A 93 3.38 23.13 -1.74
C THR A 93 2.13 22.33 -1.37
N HIS A 94 1.45 22.64 -0.26
CA HIS A 94 0.33 21.83 0.23
C HIS A 94 -1.03 22.46 -0.06
N PRO A 95 -1.71 22.15 -1.19
CA PRO A 95 -3.16 22.24 -1.22
C PRO A 95 -3.67 21.11 -0.32
N THR A 96 -3.82 21.41 0.97
CA THR A 96 -4.17 20.42 1.99
C THR A 96 -5.52 19.78 1.76
N ASP A 97 -6.38 20.28 0.86
CA ASP A 97 -7.72 19.72 0.66
C ASP A 97 -7.78 18.60 -0.38
N ASP A 98 -6.75 18.44 -1.22
CA ASP A 98 -6.73 17.36 -2.21
C ASP A 98 -6.26 16.02 -1.60
N LEU A 99 -7.16 15.04 -1.59
CA LEU A 99 -6.88 13.68 -1.12
C LEU A 99 -5.77 12.99 -1.92
N PHE A 100 -5.63 13.28 -3.23
CA PHE A 100 -4.57 12.70 -4.05
C PHE A 100 -3.20 13.24 -3.63
N CYS A 101 -3.07 14.56 -3.44
CA CYS A 101 -1.88 15.18 -2.87
C CYS A 101 -1.50 14.58 -1.52
N ARG A 102 -2.46 14.45 -0.59
CA ARG A 102 -2.21 13.85 0.73
C ARG A 102 -1.61 12.44 0.62
N ARG A 103 -2.17 11.59 -0.24
CA ARG A 103 -1.65 10.23 -0.46
C ARG A 103 -0.25 10.23 -1.09
N ILE A 104 -0.01 11.11 -2.06
CA ILE A 104 1.31 11.26 -2.70
C ILE A 104 2.36 11.66 -1.68
N PHE A 105 2.10 12.70 -0.90
CA PHE A 105 3.05 13.17 0.10
C PHE A 105 3.31 12.13 1.19
N TYR A 106 2.26 11.43 1.61
CA TYR A 106 2.43 10.33 2.54
C TYR A 106 3.28 9.20 1.95
N ALA A 107 3.09 8.83 0.69
CA ALA A 107 3.91 7.83 0.00
C ALA A 107 5.39 8.26 -0.11
N ILE A 108 5.66 9.54 -0.35
CA ILE A 108 7.02 10.11 -0.34
C ILE A 108 7.64 9.97 1.05
N TRP A 109 6.90 10.33 2.10
CA TRP A 109 7.37 10.17 3.48
C TRP A 109 7.67 8.70 3.81
N LEU A 110 6.81 7.77 3.37
CA LEU A 110 7.08 6.33 3.52
C LEU A 110 8.35 5.89 2.79
N ALA A 111 8.63 6.48 1.63
CA ALA A 111 9.80 6.20 0.82
C ALA A 111 11.10 6.86 1.34
N ASN A 112 11.06 7.65 2.43
CA ASN A 112 12.26 8.10 3.14
C ASN A 112 12.78 7.08 4.16
N LYS A 113 12.02 6.02 4.41
CA LYS A 113 12.41 4.90 5.28
C LYS A 113 12.70 3.68 4.41
N THR A 114 13.59 2.79 4.86
CA THR A 114 13.87 1.51 4.18
C THR A 114 12.55 0.82 3.81
N PRO A 115 12.36 0.28 2.61
CA PRO A 115 13.33 0.05 1.54
C PRO A 115 13.53 1.24 0.57
N TYR A 116 13.17 2.45 1.00
CA TYR A 116 13.31 3.70 0.24
C TYR A 116 12.46 3.80 -1.03
N SER A 117 11.34 3.08 -1.02
CA SER A 117 10.41 3.01 -2.14
C SER A 117 9.01 2.71 -1.65
N CYS A 118 8.01 3.30 -2.29
CA CYS A 118 6.59 3.10 -2.00
C CYS A 118 5.79 2.95 -3.29
N HIS A 119 4.88 2.00 -3.31
CA HIS A 119 3.85 1.91 -4.34
C HIS A 119 2.53 2.46 -3.80
N ILE A 120 1.87 3.31 -4.59
CA ILE A 120 0.49 3.70 -4.34
C ILE A 120 -0.40 2.80 -5.19
N PHE A 121 -1.18 1.94 -4.52
CA PHE A 121 -2.15 1.07 -5.17
C PHE A 121 -3.47 1.81 -5.33
N THR A 122 -3.95 1.85 -6.57
CA THR A 122 -5.21 2.50 -6.94
C THR A 122 -5.99 1.72 -8.00
N SER A 123 -7.19 2.16 -8.34
CA SER A 123 -7.96 1.58 -9.45
C SER A 123 -7.46 2.12 -10.81
N PRO A 124 -7.66 1.37 -11.93
CA PRO A 124 -7.30 1.85 -13.26
C PRO A 124 -7.87 3.23 -13.59
N GLU A 125 -9.09 3.52 -13.14
CA GLU A 125 -9.81 4.76 -13.42
C GLU A 125 -9.19 5.97 -12.73
N GLN A 126 -8.55 5.78 -11.57
CA GLN A 126 -7.94 6.86 -10.79
C GLN A 126 -6.45 7.07 -11.09
N LYS A 127 -5.83 6.16 -11.86
CA LYS A 127 -4.40 6.23 -12.21
C LYS A 127 -4.03 7.57 -12.85
N GLU A 128 -4.85 8.05 -13.78
CA GLU A 128 -4.62 9.29 -14.51
C GLU A 128 -4.66 10.52 -13.58
N THR A 129 -5.60 10.55 -12.63
CA THR A 129 -5.69 11.61 -11.62
C THR A 129 -4.40 11.74 -10.81
N TYR A 130 -3.79 10.62 -10.43
CA TYR A 130 -2.46 10.67 -9.82
C TYR A 130 -1.40 11.12 -10.83
N ALA A 131 -1.39 10.59 -12.05
CA ALA A 131 -0.35 10.90 -13.05
C ALA A 131 -0.27 12.41 -13.39
N GLN A 132 -1.40 13.10 -13.34
CA GLN A 132 -1.49 14.55 -13.58
C GLN A 132 -1.03 15.40 -12.39
N ASN A 133 -0.82 14.79 -11.22
CA ASN A 133 -0.42 15.53 -10.03
C ASN A 133 1.04 16.03 -10.16
N PRO A 134 1.30 17.35 -10.08
CA PRO A 134 2.63 17.92 -10.25
C PRO A 134 3.67 17.36 -9.29
N HIS A 135 3.26 16.95 -8.09
CA HIS A 135 4.15 16.45 -7.04
C HIS A 135 4.73 15.07 -7.35
N LEU A 136 4.20 14.33 -8.33
CA LEU A 136 4.79 13.06 -8.78
C LEU A 136 5.80 13.23 -9.89
N LYS A 137 5.89 14.41 -10.52
CA LYS A 137 6.76 14.64 -11.67
C LYS A 137 8.23 14.49 -11.27
N GLY A 138 8.90 13.51 -11.87
CA GLY A 138 10.32 13.24 -11.63
C GLY A 138 10.62 12.39 -10.38
N LEU A 139 9.60 11.96 -9.63
CA LEU A 139 9.79 11.08 -8.49
C LEU A 139 9.90 9.61 -8.91
N THR A 140 10.95 8.94 -8.43
CA THR A 140 11.18 7.51 -8.69
C THR A 140 10.91 6.64 -7.47
N SER A 141 10.85 7.25 -6.29
CA SER A 141 10.67 6.60 -4.98
C SER A 141 9.20 6.32 -4.65
N ALA A 142 8.25 7.12 -5.15
CA ALA A 142 6.82 6.86 -5.07
C ALA A 142 6.27 6.55 -6.46
N ARG A 143 5.66 5.37 -6.65
CA ARG A 143 5.14 4.94 -7.96
C ARG A 143 3.69 4.51 -7.87
N ILE A 144 2.89 4.97 -8.82
CA ILE A 144 1.48 4.56 -8.93
C ILE A 144 1.41 3.21 -9.64
N LYS A 145 0.64 2.28 -9.06
CA LYS A 145 0.36 0.96 -9.63
C LYS A 145 -1.14 0.74 -9.57
N ALA A 146 -1.75 0.52 -10.73
CA ALA A 146 -3.20 0.40 -10.81
C ALA A 146 -3.64 -0.99 -11.24
N GLY A 147 -4.74 -1.47 -10.66
CA GLY A 147 -5.38 -2.73 -11.06
C GLY A 147 -4.41 -3.92 -11.13
N THR A 148 -4.22 -4.47 -12.33
CA THR A 148 -3.34 -5.62 -12.59
C THR A 148 -1.88 -5.36 -12.24
N GLU A 149 -1.36 -4.14 -12.45
CA GLU A 149 0.03 -3.80 -12.09
C GLU A 149 0.25 -3.91 -10.57
N ALA A 150 -0.75 -3.55 -9.76
CA ALA A 150 -0.66 -3.68 -8.31
C ALA A 150 -0.72 -5.16 -7.88
N LEU A 151 -1.50 -5.98 -8.60
CA LEU A 151 -1.58 -7.42 -8.34
C LEU A 151 -0.27 -8.14 -8.65
N GLU A 152 0.41 -7.77 -9.73
CA GLU A 152 1.72 -8.31 -10.08
C GLU A 152 2.75 -8.08 -8.96
N ILE A 153 2.74 -6.89 -8.37
CA ILE A 153 3.59 -6.57 -7.21
C ILE A 153 3.21 -7.43 -5.99
N ILE A 154 1.91 -7.59 -5.71
CA ILE A 154 1.44 -8.45 -4.61
C ILE A 154 1.91 -9.89 -4.82
N ASP A 155 1.88 -10.38 -6.06
CA ASP A 155 2.29 -11.74 -6.41
C ASP A 155 3.80 -11.94 -6.33
N GLU A 156 4.58 -10.94 -6.74
CA GLU A 156 6.03 -10.92 -6.56
C GLU A 156 6.41 -10.98 -5.07
N PHE A 157 5.77 -10.15 -4.24
CA PHE A 157 6.01 -10.13 -2.80
C PHE A 157 5.59 -11.45 -2.15
N TRP A 158 4.45 -12.00 -2.57
CA TRP A 158 3.98 -13.30 -2.10
C TRP A 158 4.94 -14.44 -2.47
N LYS A 159 5.46 -14.45 -3.71
CA LYS A 159 6.46 -15.41 -4.16
C LYS A 159 7.74 -15.30 -3.33
N THR A 160 8.19 -14.07 -3.05
CA THR A 160 9.37 -13.82 -2.21
C THR A 160 9.19 -14.39 -0.81
N TYR A 161 8.02 -14.18 -0.19
CA TYR A 161 7.68 -14.76 1.10
C TYR A 161 7.63 -16.29 1.07
N THR A 162 6.96 -16.89 0.09
CA THR A 162 6.80 -18.36 0.01
C THR A 162 8.13 -19.07 -0.21
N LEU A 163 9.02 -18.51 -1.03
CA LEU A 163 10.39 -19.00 -1.21
C LEU A 163 11.20 -18.96 0.10
N LYS A 164 11.15 -17.84 0.84
CA LYS A 164 11.81 -17.75 2.16
C LYS A 164 11.22 -18.75 3.16
N LYS A 165 9.90 -18.92 3.17
CA LYS A 165 9.21 -19.87 4.05
C LYS A 165 9.63 -21.31 3.77
N ALA A 166 9.70 -21.72 2.50
CA ALA A 166 10.14 -23.06 2.13
C ALA A 166 11.58 -23.34 2.60
N ARG A 167 12.49 -22.39 2.39
CA ARG A 167 13.89 -22.50 2.87
C ARG A 167 13.98 -22.64 4.39
N TYR A 168 13.24 -21.82 5.12
CA TYR A 168 13.19 -21.89 6.58
C TYR A 168 12.68 -23.25 7.07
N SER A 169 11.63 -23.81 6.45
CA SER A 169 11.11 -25.12 6.82
C SER A 169 12.10 -26.27 6.54
N TYR A 170 12.95 -26.15 5.52
CA TYR A 170 13.95 -27.17 5.19
C TYR A 170 15.12 -27.17 6.19
N GLN A 171 15.57 -25.99 6.63
CA GLN A 171 16.69 -25.86 7.58
C GLN A 171 16.36 -26.30 9.01
N ASN A 172 15.08 -26.37 9.37
CA ASN A 172 14.62 -26.76 10.71
C ASN A 172 14.03 -28.19 10.73
N ARG A 173 14.38 -29.02 9.75
CA ARG A 173 14.12 -30.46 9.72
C ARG A 173 15.43 -31.19 9.93
#